data_AF-A0A963TNQ9-F1
#
_entry.id   AF-A0A963TNQ9-F1
#
_cell.length_a   1.000
_cell.length_b   1.000
_cell.length_c   1.000
_cell.angle_alpha   90.00
_cell.angle_beta   90.00
_cell.angle_gamma   90.00
#
_symmetry.space_group_name_H-M   'P 1'
#
loop_
_entity.id
_entity.type
_entity.pdbx_description
1 polymer ?
#
loop_
_entity_poly.entity_id
_entity_poly.type
_entity_poly.pdbx_seq_one_letter_code
_entity_poly.pdbx_strand_id
1 'polypeptide(L)'
;MATFIPVSSGRSLRLRVFPRPAAERVQAPSAKVKSLPLFPEAGGVSRSDAASDRLARQVVQLCLLNRVNAELIERFPKLGIQDWWLAGGCLFQTVWNLRSGRRAEQGIRDYDILYFSDDLSEEAERDVIAQTNDLCSDLGADVQVRNQARVHLWYPHKFGVAYPQLSNASEGILNFMCRASAIGLKRTGDEFLDLFAPFGLGDAWNFVVTPNRTIQATAAYREKTARWQAEWPAITVHPWAEGD
;
A
#
# COMPACT_ATOMS: atom_id res chain seq x y z
N MET A 1 19.98 -9.10 -5.93
CA MET A 1 20.70 -7.83 -5.65
C MET A 1 19.85 -6.96 -4.75
N ALA A 2 20.44 -6.17 -3.85
CA ALA A 2 19.67 -5.19 -3.06
C ALA A 2 19.11 -4.10 -3.98
N THR A 3 17.82 -3.83 -3.89
CA THR A 3 17.15 -2.77 -4.66
C THR A 3 17.18 -1.47 -3.87
N PHE A 4 17.75 -0.41 -4.46
CA PHE A 4 17.78 0.92 -3.88
C PHE A 4 16.78 1.85 -4.55
N ILE A 5 16.12 2.68 -3.75
CA ILE A 5 15.07 3.61 -4.15
C ILE A 5 15.47 5.03 -3.71
N PRO A 6 15.59 6.00 -4.64
CA PRO A 6 15.81 7.38 -4.27
C PRO A 6 14.56 7.98 -3.61
N VAL A 7 14.74 8.79 -2.57
CA VAL A 7 13.69 9.53 -1.85
C VAL A 7 13.92 11.04 -1.93
N SER A 8 12.93 11.86 -1.55
CA SER A 8 12.97 13.32 -1.74
C SER A 8 14.13 14.02 -1.03
N SER A 9 14.68 13.42 0.04
CA SER A 9 15.88 13.90 0.73
C SER A 9 17.20 13.67 -0.03
N GLY A 10 17.17 13.12 -1.24
CA GLY A 10 18.36 12.78 -2.03
C GLY A 10 19.06 11.49 -1.60
N ARG A 11 18.55 10.82 -0.56
CA ARG A 11 19.03 9.53 -0.07
C ARG A 11 18.52 8.39 -0.95
N SER A 12 19.20 7.24 -0.86
CA SER A 12 18.76 5.98 -1.48
C SER A 12 18.52 4.92 -0.41
N LEU A 13 17.28 4.46 -0.29
CA LEU A 13 16.86 3.46 0.70
C LEU A 13 16.77 2.07 0.08
N ARG A 14 17.13 1.05 0.86
CA ARG A 14 16.99 -0.36 0.45
C ARG A 14 15.54 -0.80 0.60
N LEU A 15 14.94 -1.27 -0.50
CA LEU A 15 13.58 -1.77 -0.52
C LEU A 15 13.47 -3.16 0.14
N ARG A 16 12.54 -3.31 1.08
CA ARG A 16 12.10 -4.60 1.64
C ARG A 16 10.60 -4.79 1.35
N VAL A 17 10.21 -6.01 0.99
CA VAL A 17 8.82 -6.35 0.62
C VAL A 17 8.27 -7.38 1.59
N PHE A 18 7.04 -7.14 2.07
CA PHE A 18 6.36 -7.92 3.09
C PHE A 18 4.90 -8.21 2.68
N PRO A 19 4.39 -9.45 2.88
CA PRO A 19 5.19 -10.65 3.06
C PRO A 19 6.10 -10.85 1.85
N ARG A 20 7.22 -11.55 2.01
CA ARG A 20 7.98 -11.97 0.82
C ARG A 20 7.08 -12.89 -0.01
N PRO A 21 7.01 -12.71 -1.34
CA PRO A 21 6.33 -13.67 -2.19
C PRO A 21 6.82 -15.07 -1.86
N ALA A 22 5.90 -16.01 -1.64
CA ALA A 22 6.28 -17.41 -1.48
C ALA A 22 7.03 -17.85 -2.75
N ALA A 23 8.15 -18.55 -2.59
CA ALA A 23 8.82 -19.21 -3.69
C ALA A 23 7.97 -20.41 -4.14
N GLU A 24 6.87 -20.16 -4.86
CA GLU A 24 6.08 -21.24 -5.43
C GLU A 24 6.89 -21.94 -6.53
N ARG A 25 7.07 -23.27 -6.38
CA ARG A 25 7.57 -24.15 -7.45
C ARG A 25 6.56 -24.13 -8.59
N VAL A 26 6.89 -23.48 -9.69
CA VAL A 26 6.08 -23.54 -10.92
C VAL A 26 6.64 -24.64 -11.82
N GLN A 27 5.78 -25.58 -12.24
CA GLN A 27 6.06 -26.53 -13.31
C GLN A 27 6.45 -25.77 -14.57
N ALA A 28 7.60 -26.13 -15.15
CA ALA A 28 8.13 -25.48 -16.33
C ALA A 28 7.11 -25.54 -17.49
N PRO A 29 6.98 -24.48 -18.31
CA PRO A 29 6.34 -24.62 -19.60
C PRO A 29 7.11 -25.65 -20.42
N SER A 30 6.37 -26.58 -21.03
CA SER A 30 6.89 -27.47 -22.07
C SER A 30 7.58 -26.63 -23.16
N ALA A 31 8.91 -26.59 -23.13
CA ALA A 31 9.71 -25.94 -24.14
C ALA A 31 10.26 -26.99 -25.11
N LYS A 32 9.88 -26.87 -26.37
CA LYS A 32 10.77 -27.24 -27.48
C LYS A 32 11.09 -25.99 -28.30
N VAL A 33 12.07 -25.23 -27.84
CA VAL A 33 12.93 -24.44 -28.73
C VAL A 33 14.36 -24.61 -28.23
N LYS A 34 15.20 -25.22 -29.07
CA LYS A 34 16.63 -25.39 -28.81
C LYS A 34 17.36 -24.10 -29.20
N SER A 35 17.77 -23.33 -28.21
CA SER A 35 18.88 -22.39 -28.36
C SER A 35 19.73 -22.41 -27.09
N LEU A 36 21.02 -22.73 -27.24
CA LEU A 36 22.01 -22.73 -26.16
C LEU A 36 22.15 -21.31 -25.57
N PRO A 37 22.12 -21.14 -24.24
CA PRO A 37 22.45 -19.86 -23.62
C PRO A 37 23.97 -19.64 -23.61
N LEU A 38 24.38 -18.44 -24.02
CA LEU A 38 25.76 -17.96 -24.16
C LEU A 38 26.37 -17.40 -22.85
N PHE A 39 25.71 -17.59 -21.70
CA PHE A 39 26.19 -17.09 -20.41
C PHE A 39 25.95 -18.12 -19.29
N PRO A 40 26.85 -18.19 -18.29
CA PRO A 40 26.65 -19.08 -17.15
C PRO A 40 25.46 -18.61 -16.31
N GLU A 41 24.57 -19.55 -15.97
CA GLU A 41 23.42 -19.26 -15.13
C GLU A 41 23.89 -18.77 -13.76
N ALA A 42 23.49 -17.53 -13.42
CA ALA A 42 23.59 -17.04 -12.06
C ALA A 42 22.69 -17.90 -11.16
N GLY A 43 23.29 -18.54 -10.16
CA GLY A 43 22.63 -19.48 -9.29
C GLY A 43 21.33 -18.95 -8.66
N GLY A 44 20.30 -19.80 -8.70
CA GLY A 44 19.33 -19.98 -7.63
C GLY A 44 18.49 -18.77 -7.20
N VAL A 45 17.90 -18.02 -8.14
CA VAL A 45 16.72 -17.19 -7.84
C VAL A 45 15.62 -17.61 -8.79
N SER A 46 14.43 -17.97 -8.26
CA SER A 46 13.30 -18.32 -9.12
C SER A 46 12.99 -17.12 -10.03
N ARG A 47 12.75 -17.36 -11.33
CA ARG A 47 12.40 -16.30 -12.29
C ARG A 47 11.18 -15.47 -11.85
N SER A 48 10.28 -16.07 -11.05
CA SER A 48 9.12 -15.42 -10.43
C SER A 48 9.52 -14.35 -9.42
N ASP A 49 10.50 -14.65 -8.56
CA ASP A 49 10.93 -13.76 -7.47
C ASP A 49 11.56 -12.50 -8.06
N ALA A 50 12.33 -12.65 -9.13
CA ALA A 50 12.89 -11.53 -9.87
C ALA A 50 11.81 -10.65 -10.54
N ALA A 51 10.67 -11.21 -10.97
CA ALA A 51 9.59 -10.44 -11.58
C ALA A 51 8.79 -9.66 -10.52
N SER A 52 8.46 -10.30 -9.40
CA SER A 52 7.78 -9.67 -8.26
C SER A 52 8.61 -8.54 -7.65
N ASP A 53 9.92 -8.74 -7.50
CA ASP A 53 10.83 -7.71 -6.99
C ASP A 53 10.93 -6.50 -7.95
N ARG A 54 10.93 -6.75 -9.27
CA ARG A 54 10.89 -5.67 -10.27
C ARG A 54 9.59 -4.89 -10.19
N LEU A 55 8.46 -5.58 -10.07
CA LEU A 55 7.15 -4.93 -9.95
C LEU A 55 7.07 -4.10 -8.66
N ALA A 56 7.54 -4.64 -7.54
CA ALA A 56 7.62 -3.91 -6.27
C ALA A 56 8.45 -2.63 -6.41
N ARG A 57 9.64 -2.72 -7.04
CA ARG A 57 10.46 -1.55 -7.33
C ARG A 57 9.71 -0.50 -8.15
N GLN A 58 9.06 -0.91 -9.24
CA GLN A 58 8.36 0.01 -10.14
C GLN A 58 7.20 0.70 -9.42
N VAL A 59 6.36 -0.06 -8.69
CA VAL A 59 5.24 0.50 -7.93
C VAL A 59 5.74 1.51 -6.90
N VAL A 60 6.76 1.16 -6.12
CA VAL A 60 7.33 2.07 -5.10
C VAL A 60 7.87 3.36 -5.75
N GLN A 61 8.58 3.24 -6.87
CA GLN A 61 9.08 4.41 -7.61
C GLN A 61 7.93 5.31 -8.08
N LEU A 62 6.85 4.74 -8.63
CA LEU A 62 5.66 5.50 -9.01
C LEU A 62 5.02 6.19 -7.79
N CYS A 63 4.85 5.47 -6.68
CA CYS A 63 4.28 6.03 -5.46
C CYS A 63 5.08 7.23 -4.94
N LEU A 64 6.41 7.22 -5.05
CA LEU A 64 7.28 8.31 -4.61
C LEU A 64 7.39 9.47 -5.61
N LEU A 65 6.85 9.34 -6.83
CA LEU A 65 6.68 10.48 -7.74
C LEU A 65 5.50 11.37 -7.35
N ASN A 66 4.59 10.88 -6.50
CA ASN A 66 3.63 11.73 -5.82
C ASN A 66 4.35 12.50 -4.71
N ARG A 67 4.34 13.83 -4.81
CA ARG A 67 5.07 14.70 -3.87
C ARG A 67 4.60 14.51 -2.43
N VAL A 68 3.30 14.37 -2.22
CA VAL A 68 2.73 14.22 -0.87
C VAL A 68 3.15 12.89 -0.27
N ASN A 69 3.09 11.79 -1.03
CA ASN A 69 3.59 10.49 -0.56
C ASN A 69 5.07 10.57 -0.16
N ALA A 70 5.91 11.16 -0.99
CA ALA A 70 7.35 11.28 -0.72
C ALA A 70 7.62 12.10 0.56
N GLU A 71 6.94 13.23 0.72
CA GLU A 71 7.09 14.08 1.91
C GLU A 71 6.59 13.39 3.19
N LEU A 72 5.46 12.68 3.13
CA LEU A 72 4.96 11.92 4.28
C LEU A 72 5.94 10.83 4.71
N ILE A 73 6.52 10.09 3.75
CA ILE A 73 7.52 9.06 4.02
C ILE A 73 8.76 9.66 4.71
N GLU A 74 9.16 10.88 4.35
CA GLU A 74 10.34 11.52 4.92
C GLU A 74 10.08 12.17 6.29
N ARG A 75 8.90 12.74 6.47
CA ARG A 75 8.56 13.56 7.63
C ARG A 75 8.01 12.75 8.79
N PHE A 76 7.09 11.80 8.54
CA PHE A 76 6.39 11.09 9.62
C PHE A 76 7.30 10.42 10.67
N PRO A 77 8.49 9.86 10.32
CA PRO A 77 9.44 9.34 11.31
C PRO A 77 9.86 10.34 12.40
N LYS A 78 9.74 11.66 12.17
CA LYS A 78 10.06 12.70 13.16
C LYS A 78 9.15 12.67 14.39
N LEU A 79 7.98 12.04 14.30
CA LEU A 79 7.06 11.86 15.43
C LEU A 79 7.50 10.73 16.38
N GLY A 80 8.55 9.97 16.05
CA GLY A 80 9.07 8.90 16.90
C GLY A 80 8.19 7.65 16.96
N ILE A 81 7.10 7.60 16.20
CA ILE A 81 6.20 6.45 16.09
C ILE A 81 6.86 5.38 15.22
N GLN A 82 7.03 4.17 15.75
CA GLN A 82 7.76 3.08 15.06
C GLN A 82 6.86 2.22 14.16
N ASP A 83 5.68 1.86 14.65
CA ASP A 83 4.73 1.06 13.88
C ASP A 83 3.71 1.96 13.18
N TRP A 84 4.04 2.32 11.95
CA TRP A 84 3.20 3.16 11.10
C TRP A 84 3.33 2.77 9.63
N TRP A 85 2.34 3.14 8.83
CA TRP A 85 2.32 2.94 7.38
C TRP A 85 1.56 4.08 6.70
N LEU A 86 2.16 4.69 5.68
CA LEU A 86 1.39 5.39 4.66
C LEU A 86 0.66 4.32 3.85
N ALA A 87 -0.65 4.40 3.73
CA ALA A 87 -1.45 3.33 3.16
C ALA A 87 -2.59 3.83 2.28
N GLY A 88 -3.28 2.88 1.65
CA GLY A 88 -4.62 3.09 1.12
C GLY A 88 -4.63 3.82 -0.22
N GLY A 89 -5.59 4.74 -0.35
CA GLY A 89 -5.96 5.40 -1.61
C GLY A 89 -4.79 5.95 -2.39
N CYS A 90 -3.94 6.70 -1.69
CA CYS A 90 -2.87 7.50 -2.27
C CYS A 90 -1.82 6.68 -3.03
N LEU A 91 -1.60 5.41 -2.68
CA LEU A 91 -0.55 4.58 -3.29
C LEU A 91 -0.98 4.01 -4.64
N PHE A 92 -2.05 3.22 -4.67
CA PHE A 92 -2.49 2.59 -5.92
C PHE A 92 -3.10 3.59 -6.91
N GLN A 93 -3.78 4.64 -6.44
CA GLN A 93 -4.29 5.69 -7.32
C GLN A 93 -3.14 6.47 -7.98
N THR A 94 -2.02 6.67 -7.27
CA THR A 94 -0.80 7.24 -7.89
C THR A 94 -0.29 6.35 -9.02
N VAL A 95 -0.25 5.02 -8.80
CA VAL A 95 0.13 4.06 -9.85
C VAL A 95 -0.80 4.19 -11.05
N TRP A 96 -2.12 4.20 -10.84
CA TRP A 96 -3.08 4.35 -11.93
C TRP A 96 -2.94 5.68 -12.67
N ASN A 97 -2.75 6.78 -11.95
CA ASN A 97 -2.55 8.10 -12.52
C ASN A 97 -1.35 8.12 -13.46
N LEU A 98 -0.17 7.75 -12.96
CA LEU A 98 1.05 7.82 -13.75
C LEU A 98 1.03 6.84 -14.93
N ARG A 99 0.47 5.64 -14.74
CA ARG A 99 0.30 4.66 -15.83
C ARG A 99 -0.75 5.06 -16.87
N SER A 100 -1.61 6.03 -16.57
CA SER A 100 -2.58 6.61 -17.52
C SER A 100 -2.19 8.01 -18.02
N GLY A 101 -0.96 8.45 -17.76
CA GLY A 101 -0.47 9.77 -18.20
C GLY A 101 -1.05 10.96 -17.43
N ARG A 102 -1.64 10.72 -16.25
CA ARG A 102 -2.20 11.74 -15.36
C ARG A 102 -1.17 12.21 -14.34
N ARG A 103 -1.43 13.36 -13.71
CA ARG A 103 -0.60 13.84 -12.59
C ARG A 103 -0.70 12.89 -11.40
N ALA A 104 0.41 12.68 -10.69
CA ALA A 104 0.50 11.69 -9.61
C ALA A 104 -0.58 11.87 -8.54
N GLU A 105 -0.90 13.12 -8.17
CA GLU A 105 -1.85 13.50 -7.13
C GLU A 105 -3.31 13.55 -7.59
N GLN A 106 -3.60 13.41 -8.89
CA GLN A 106 -4.92 13.71 -9.44
C GLN A 106 -6.01 12.75 -8.90
N GLY A 107 -7.13 13.31 -8.42
CA GLY A 107 -8.28 12.51 -7.94
C GLY A 107 -8.07 11.81 -6.59
N ILE A 108 -6.88 11.91 -5.99
CA ILE A 108 -6.59 11.44 -4.63
C ILE A 108 -7.23 12.43 -3.65
N ARG A 109 -8.08 11.91 -2.76
CA ARG A 109 -8.84 12.73 -1.80
C ARG A 109 -8.11 12.89 -0.47
N ASP A 110 -7.46 11.83 -0.04
CA ASP A 110 -6.91 11.64 1.29
C ASP A 110 -5.63 10.79 1.25
N TYR A 111 -4.80 10.99 2.27
CA TYR A 111 -3.57 10.25 2.53
C TYR A 111 -3.66 9.60 3.90
N ASP A 112 -3.88 8.28 3.92
CA ASP A 112 -4.06 7.53 5.16
C ASP A 112 -2.71 7.21 5.80
N ILE A 113 -2.54 7.57 7.06
CA ILE A 113 -1.46 7.08 7.91
C ILE A 113 -2.05 6.20 9.01
N LEU A 114 -1.74 4.92 8.92
CA LEU A 114 -2.08 3.94 9.95
C LEU A 114 -0.91 3.88 10.92
N TYR A 115 -1.17 3.98 12.22
CA TYR A 115 -0.15 3.72 13.23
C TYR A 115 -0.69 2.87 14.36
N PHE A 116 0.18 2.30 15.19
CA PHE A 116 -0.22 1.51 16.34
C PHE A 116 0.34 2.09 17.63
N SER A 117 -0.55 2.26 18.61
CA SER A 117 -0.21 2.58 20.00
C SER A 117 -1.23 1.88 20.90
N ASP A 118 -0.77 1.24 21.96
CA ASP A 118 -1.63 0.60 22.96
C ASP A 118 -2.39 1.62 23.84
N ASP A 119 -2.02 2.89 23.79
CA ASP A 119 -2.81 3.98 24.33
C ASP A 119 -4.11 4.17 23.51
N LEU A 120 -5.20 3.69 24.09
CA LEU A 120 -6.54 3.75 23.53
C LEU A 120 -7.29 5.04 23.87
N SER A 121 -6.65 6.10 24.38
CA SER A 121 -7.33 7.38 24.62
C SER A 121 -7.63 8.15 23.33
N GLU A 122 -8.72 8.92 23.33
CA GLU A 122 -9.03 9.84 22.23
C GLU A 122 -8.04 11.00 22.19
N GLU A 123 -7.56 11.40 23.36
CA GLU A 123 -6.58 12.45 23.58
C GLU A 123 -5.25 12.10 22.88
N ALA A 124 -4.71 10.89 23.11
CA ALA A 124 -3.45 10.48 22.48
C ALA A 124 -3.56 10.42 20.95
N GLU A 125 -4.69 9.95 20.40
CA GLU A 125 -4.90 9.95 18.95
C GLU A 125 -5.03 11.37 18.40
N ARG A 126 -5.75 12.25 19.12
CA ARG A 126 -5.89 13.67 18.74
C ARG A 126 -4.54 14.39 18.75
N ASP A 127 -3.67 14.09 19.71
CA ASP A 127 -2.33 14.70 19.80
C ASP A 127 -1.45 14.28 18.62
N VAL A 128 -1.49 13.01 18.20
CA VAL A 128 -0.77 12.53 17.01
C VAL A 128 -1.34 13.16 15.73
N ILE A 129 -2.67 13.30 15.62
CA ILE A 129 -3.31 14.00 14.51
C ILE A 129 -2.83 15.47 14.45
N ALA A 130 -2.82 16.18 15.58
CA ALA A 130 -2.37 17.57 15.64
C ALA A 130 -0.90 17.72 15.22
N GLN A 131 0.00 16.89 15.77
CA GLN A 131 1.42 16.89 15.40
C GLN A 131 1.64 16.57 13.91
N THR A 132 0.84 15.66 13.34
CA THR A 132 0.93 15.32 11.92
C THR A 132 0.45 16.47 11.04
N ASN A 133 -0.64 17.14 11.42
CA ASN A 133 -1.15 18.31 10.72
C ASN A 133 -0.13 19.45 10.72
N ASP A 134 0.50 19.74 11.86
CA ASP A 134 1.54 20.75 11.95
C ASP A 134 2.72 20.43 11.03
N LEU A 135 3.18 19.17 11.06
CA LEU A 135 4.30 18.68 10.27
C LEU A 135 4.06 18.71 8.74
N CYS A 136 2.80 18.64 8.33
CA CYS A 136 2.39 18.47 6.92
C CYS A 136 1.53 19.63 6.40
N SER A 137 1.40 20.73 7.16
CA SER A 137 0.51 21.86 6.88
C SER A 137 0.79 22.54 5.52
N ASP A 138 2.04 22.53 5.06
CA ASP A 138 2.47 23.05 3.76
C ASP A 138 2.14 22.14 2.57
N LEU A 139 1.72 20.90 2.80
CA LEU A 139 1.48 19.95 1.71
C LEU A 139 0.17 20.22 0.96
N GLY A 140 -0.78 20.91 1.58
CA GLY A 140 -2.11 21.18 0.99
C GLY A 140 -2.90 19.90 0.72
N ALA A 141 -2.70 18.86 1.53
CA ALA A 141 -3.32 17.55 1.40
C ALA A 141 -4.08 17.16 2.68
N ASP A 142 -5.18 16.42 2.53
CA ASP A 142 -5.91 15.84 3.66
C ASP A 142 -5.17 14.59 4.15
N VAL A 143 -4.45 14.70 5.26
CA VAL A 143 -3.71 13.59 5.88
C VAL A 143 -4.54 13.04 7.03
N GLN A 144 -5.00 11.80 6.88
CA GLN A 144 -5.85 11.14 7.86
C GLN A 144 -5.05 10.14 8.68
N VAL A 145 -4.79 10.46 9.95
CA VAL A 145 -4.04 9.60 10.86
C VAL A 145 -4.98 8.80 11.75
N ARG A 146 -4.73 7.50 11.89
CA ARG A 146 -5.58 6.59 12.67
C ARG A 146 -4.77 5.59 13.48
N ASN A 147 -5.03 5.55 14.79
CA ASN A 147 -4.51 4.52 15.68
C ASN A 147 -5.26 3.21 15.43
N GLN A 148 -4.57 2.22 14.87
CA GLN A 148 -5.12 0.90 14.54
C GLN A 148 -5.56 0.12 15.77
N ALA A 149 -4.97 0.38 16.95
CA ALA A 149 -5.42 -0.23 18.19
C ALA A 149 -6.86 0.21 18.57
N ARG A 150 -7.29 1.41 18.15
CA ARG A 150 -8.61 1.99 18.50
C ARG A 150 -9.73 1.66 17.51
N VAL A 151 -9.43 1.15 16.32
CA VAL A 151 -10.42 1.00 15.23
C VAL A 151 -11.61 0.13 15.65
N HIS A 152 -11.34 -0.96 16.37
CA HIS A 152 -12.39 -1.86 16.89
C HIS A 152 -13.40 -1.19 17.83
N LEU A 153 -13.04 -0.06 18.47
CA LEU A 153 -13.89 0.67 19.41
C LEU A 153 -14.98 1.48 18.70
N TRP A 154 -14.74 1.98 17.49
CA TRP A 154 -15.65 2.90 16.81
C TRP A 154 -16.18 2.35 15.49
N TYR A 155 -15.46 1.44 14.81
CA TYR A 155 -15.82 0.93 13.50
C TYR A 155 -17.20 0.23 13.47
N PRO A 156 -17.57 -0.62 14.45
CA PRO A 156 -18.89 -1.24 14.50
C PRO A 156 -20.02 -0.22 14.64
N HIS A 157 -19.82 0.83 15.44
CA HIS A 157 -20.82 1.88 15.63
C HIS A 157 -20.99 2.74 14.38
N LYS A 158 -19.90 2.99 13.65
CA LYS A 158 -19.91 3.83 12.45
C LYS A 158 -20.45 3.11 11.22
N PHE A 159 -20.11 1.83 11.05
CA PHE A 159 -20.39 1.09 9.81
C PHE A 159 -21.32 -0.10 9.99
N GLY A 160 -21.70 -0.47 11.22
CA GLY A 160 -22.54 -1.63 11.50
C GLY A 160 -21.85 -2.97 11.24
N VAL A 161 -20.50 -2.98 11.16
CA VAL A 161 -19.71 -4.17 10.84
C VAL A 161 -18.68 -4.40 11.94
N ALA A 162 -18.61 -5.63 12.45
CA ALA A 162 -17.62 -6.01 13.44
C ALA A 162 -16.18 -5.77 12.92
N TYR A 163 -15.30 -5.30 13.79
CA TYR A 163 -13.90 -5.06 13.46
C TYR A 163 -13.03 -5.65 14.57
N PRO A 164 -12.05 -6.52 14.25
CA PRO A 164 -11.23 -7.17 15.26
C PRO A 164 -10.30 -6.19 15.94
N GLN A 165 -9.97 -6.44 17.21
CA GLN A 165 -8.86 -5.77 17.86
C GLN A 165 -7.56 -6.16 17.16
N LEU A 166 -6.73 -5.17 16.85
CA LEU A 166 -5.48 -5.37 16.12
C LEU A 166 -4.28 -5.38 17.08
N SER A 167 -3.18 -5.99 16.65
CA SER A 167 -1.92 -6.09 17.39
C SER A 167 -0.80 -5.21 16.83
N ASN A 168 -0.97 -4.72 15.59
CA ASN A 168 -0.01 -3.87 14.89
C ASN A 168 -0.72 -3.07 13.78
N ALA A 169 -0.04 -2.06 13.22
CA ALA A 169 -0.61 -1.18 12.22
C ALA A 169 -0.83 -1.87 10.86
N SER A 170 0.00 -2.87 10.52
CA SER A 170 -0.09 -3.57 9.23
C SER A 170 -1.33 -4.46 9.11
N GLU A 171 -1.88 -4.94 10.23
CA GLU A 171 -3.17 -5.64 10.25
C GLU A 171 -4.33 -4.74 9.78
N GLY A 172 -4.24 -3.42 9.99
CA GLY A 172 -5.21 -2.46 9.44
C GLY A 172 -5.27 -2.50 7.91
N ILE A 173 -4.13 -2.72 7.25
CA ILE A 173 -4.01 -2.82 5.79
C ILE A 173 -4.66 -4.12 5.28
N LEU A 174 -4.57 -5.21 6.04
CA LEU A 174 -5.24 -6.49 5.72
C LEU A 174 -6.77 -6.37 5.69
N ASN A 175 -7.32 -5.35 6.34
CA ASN A 175 -8.75 -5.11 6.48
C ASN A 175 -9.31 -4.11 5.47
N PHE A 176 -8.50 -3.57 4.56
CA PHE A 176 -8.99 -2.67 3.51
C PHE A 176 -9.92 -3.39 2.54
N MET A 177 -10.94 -2.71 2.02
CA MET A 177 -12.04 -3.36 1.31
C MET A 177 -11.68 -3.95 -0.07
N CYS A 178 -10.52 -3.64 -0.63
CA CYS A 178 -10.04 -4.25 -1.88
C CYS A 178 -8.54 -4.54 -1.85
N ARG A 179 -8.14 -5.54 -2.65
CA ARG A 179 -6.75 -6.00 -2.74
C ARG A 179 -5.81 -4.93 -3.29
N ALA A 180 -6.27 -4.13 -4.26
CA ALA A 180 -5.49 -3.02 -4.83
C ALA A 180 -5.16 -1.94 -3.80
N SER A 181 -6.05 -1.69 -2.82
CA SER A 181 -5.80 -0.69 -1.78
C SER A 181 -4.92 -1.18 -0.65
N ALA A 182 -4.81 -2.50 -0.46
CA ALA A 182 -4.04 -3.13 0.62
C ALA A 182 -2.53 -3.08 0.36
N ILE A 183 -2.01 -1.85 0.30
CA ILE A 183 -0.62 -1.51 0.12
C ILE A 183 -0.23 -0.53 1.22
N GLY A 184 0.92 -0.73 1.85
CA GLY A 184 1.54 0.18 2.79
C GLY A 184 2.99 0.47 2.42
N LEU A 185 3.42 1.71 2.61
CA LEU A 185 4.82 2.13 2.54
C LEU A 185 5.23 2.77 3.85
N LYS A 186 6.45 2.48 4.33
CA LYS A 186 7.05 3.22 5.44
C LYS A 186 8.55 3.30 5.32
N ARG A 187 9.13 4.35 5.88
CA ARG A 187 10.58 4.43 6.11
C ARG A 187 10.90 3.80 7.46
N THR A 188 11.92 2.93 7.49
CA THR A 188 12.44 2.32 8.71
C THR A 188 13.91 2.70 8.89
N GLY A 189 14.17 3.53 9.90
CA GLY A 189 15.49 4.15 10.09
C GLY A 189 15.88 5.04 8.91
N ASP A 190 17.17 5.09 8.61
CA ASP A 190 17.74 5.82 7.46
C ASP A 190 18.16 4.89 6.31
N GLU A 191 17.90 3.59 6.45
CA GLU A 191 18.39 2.56 5.53
C GLU A 191 17.29 1.91 4.69
N PHE A 192 16.08 1.78 5.22
CA PHE A 192 15.05 0.93 4.62
C PHE A 192 13.80 1.69 4.22
N LEU A 193 13.27 1.28 3.07
CA LEU A 193 11.91 1.56 2.66
C LEU A 193 11.16 0.22 2.63
N ASP A 194 10.13 0.11 3.44
CA ASP A 194 9.35 -1.11 3.57
C ASP A 194 8.06 -0.99 2.77
N LEU A 195 7.76 -2.03 2.02
CA LEU A 195 6.52 -2.21 1.29
C LEU A 195 5.75 -3.38 1.91
N PHE A 196 4.52 -3.12 2.35
CA PHE A 196 3.58 -4.15 2.76
C PHE A 196 2.51 -4.32 1.67
N ALA A 197 2.45 -5.48 1.02
CA ALA A 197 1.53 -5.79 -0.07
C ALA A 197 1.02 -7.26 0.06
N PRO A 198 0.20 -7.56 1.08
CA PRO A 198 -0.22 -8.92 1.44
C PRO A 198 -0.94 -9.70 0.33
N PHE A 199 -1.56 -9.00 -0.62
CA PHE A 199 -2.27 -9.62 -1.74
C PHE A 199 -1.49 -9.54 -3.07
N GLY A 200 -0.22 -9.14 -3.01
CA GLY A 200 0.59 -8.79 -4.17
C GLY A 200 0.22 -7.43 -4.77
N LEU A 201 0.94 -7.04 -5.82
CA LEU A 201 0.77 -5.74 -6.49
C LEU A 201 0.03 -5.85 -7.84
N GLY A 202 -0.37 -7.05 -8.23
CA GLY A 202 -0.97 -7.34 -9.54
C GLY A 202 -2.25 -6.53 -9.77
N ASP A 203 -3.13 -6.44 -8.78
CA ASP A 203 -4.39 -5.71 -8.88
C ASP A 203 -4.17 -4.21 -9.11
N ALA A 204 -3.35 -3.59 -8.26
CA ALA A 204 -2.99 -2.18 -8.39
C ALA A 204 -2.26 -1.91 -9.72
N TRP A 205 -1.36 -2.80 -10.13
CA TRP A 205 -0.67 -2.67 -11.40
C TRP A 205 -1.65 -2.76 -12.57
N ASN A 206 -2.49 -3.80 -12.65
CA ASN A 206 -3.32 -4.10 -13.81
C ASN A 206 -4.67 -3.35 -13.85
N PHE A 207 -4.84 -2.30 -13.06
CA PHE A 207 -6.11 -1.56 -12.97
C PHE A 207 -7.29 -2.46 -12.57
N VAL A 208 -7.05 -3.43 -11.70
CA VAL A 208 -8.08 -4.36 -11.21
C VAL A 208 -8.45 -4.01 -9.78
N VAL A 209 -9.74 -4.06 -9.46
CA VAL A 209 -10.26 -3.88 -8.10
C VAL A 209 -10.98 -5.15 -7.67
N THR A 210 -10.26 -6.04 -7.00
CA THR A 210 -10.84 -7.25 -6.41
C THR A 210 -11.28 -6.99 -4.96
N PRO A 211 -12.52 -7.35 -4.57
CA PRO A 211 -12.95 -7.31 -3.17
C PRO A 211 -11.99 -8.04 -2.24
N ASN A 212 -11.72 -7.43 -1.09
CA ASN A 212 -11.13 -8.11 0.05
C ASN A 212 -12.22 -8.34 1.11
N ARG A 213 -12.45 -9.60 1.45
CA ARG A 213 -13.58 -10.06 2.26
C ARG A 213 -13.23 -10.28 3.73
N THR A 214 -12.03 -9.88 4.17
CA THR A 214 -11.64 -9.95 5.59
C THR A 214 -12.65 -9.23 6.48
N ILE A 215 -13.15 -8.07 6.03
CA ILE A 215 -14.24 -7.31 6.67
C ILE A 215 -15.42 -7.25 5.70
N GLN A 216 -16.64 -7.42 6.20
CA GLN A 216 -17.89 -7.34 5.41
C GLN A 216 -18.25 -5.89 5.04
N ALA A 217 -17.40 -5.23 4.27
CA ALA A 217 -17.49 -3.81 3.92
C ALA A 217 -18.20 -3.56 2.56
N THR A 218 -19.22 -4.36 2.22
CA THR A 218 -19.87 -4.35 0.90
C THR A 218 -20.37 -2.98 0.46
N ALA A 219 -21.03 -2.24 1.37
CA ALA A 219 -21.56 -0.90 1.07
C ALA A 219 -20.43 0.08 0.72
N ALA A 220 -19.39 0.15 1.56
CA ALA A 220 -18.23 1.00 1.34
C ALA A 220 -17.46 0.61 0.08
N TYR A 221 -17.37 -0.68 -0.24
CA TYR A 221 -16.77 -1.17 -1.48
C TYR A 221 -17.53 -0.66 -2.71
N ARG A 222 -18.86 -0.81 -2.74
CA ARG A 222 -19.70 -0.35 -3.86
C ARG A 222 -19.62 1.16 -4.04
N GLU A 223 -19.69 1.93 -2.97
CA GLU A 223 -19.57 3.39 -3.02
C GLU A 223 -18.21 3.84 -3.59
N LYS A 224 -17.11 3.31 -3.03
CA LYS A 224 -15.76 3.70 -3.46
C LYS A 224 -15.47 3.26 -4.89
N THR A 225 -15.88 2.05 -5.29
CA THR A 225 -15.65 1.54 -6.65
C THR A 225 -16.47 2.29 -7.70
N ALA A 226 -17.72 2.66 -7.42
CA ALA A 226 -18.52 3.49 -8.32
C ALA A 226 -17.84 4.84 -8.59
N ARG A 227 -17.31 5.50 -7.54
CA ARG A 227 -16.50 6.71 -7.70
C ARG A 227 -15.26 6.44 -8.55
N TRP A 228 -14.51 5.39 -8.22
CA TRP A 228 -13.26 5.10 -8.92
C TRP A 228 -13.48 4.80 -10.40
N GLN A 229 -14.58 4.15 -10.78
CA GLN A 229 -14.90 3.90 -12.19
C GLN A 229 -15.19 5.21 -12.95
N ALA A 230 -15.80 6.20 -12.30
CA ALA A 230 -16.03 7.51 -12.91
C ALA A 230 -14.71 8.29 -13.11
N GLU A 231 -13.77 8.17 -12.16
CA GLU A 231 -12.50 8.91 -12.17
C GLU A 231 -11.39 8.21 -13.00
N TRP A 232 -11.39 6.88 -13.05
CA TRP A 232 -10.46 6.05 -13.81
C TRP A 232 -11.24 5.04 -14.67
N PRO A 233 -11.70 5.41 -15.87
CA PRO A 233 -12.53 4.55 -16.73
C PRO A 233 -11.86 3.22 -17.16
N ALA A 234 -10.54 3.13 -17.05
CA ALA A 234 -9.77 1.93 -17.42
C ALA A 234 -9.80 0.83 -16.34
N ILE A 235 -10.36 1.07 -15.15
CA ILE A 235 -10.36 0.06 -14.09
C ILE A 235 -11.41 -1.03 -14.33
N THR A 236 -11.03 -2.26 -14.02
CA THR A 236 -11.93 -3.42 -13.98
C THR A 236 -12.30 -3.70 -12.52
N VAL A 237 -13.58 -3.54 -12.19
CA VAL A 237 -14.10 -3.82 -10.84
C VAL A 237 -14.72 -5.21 -10.83
N HIS A 238 -14.24 -6.08 -9.95
CA HIS A 238 -14.87 -7.38 -9.74
C HIS A 238 -16.05 -7.25 -8.76
N PRO A 239 -17.18 -7.92 -9.01
CA PRO A 239 -18.33 -7.82 -8.12
C PRO A 239 -17.96 -8.34 -6.72
N TRP A 240 -18.57 -7.74 -5.70
CA TRP A 240 -18.64 -8.36 -4.39
C TRP A 240 -19.59 -9.56 -4.49
N ALA A 241 -19.08 -10.69 -4.99
CA ALA A 241 -19.84 -11.93 -4.97
C ALA A 241 -20.07 -12.29 -3.50
N GLU A 242 -21.34 -12.34 -3.11
CA GLU A 242 -21.81 -13.00 -1.89
C GLU A 242 -21.34 -14.44 -2.00
N GLY A 243 -20.54 -14.90 -1.03
CA GLY A 243 -20.05 -16.27 -1.05
C GLY A 243 -21.22 -17.23 -0.93
N ASP A 244 -21.15 -18.34 -1.69
CA ASP A 244 -21.86 -19.58 -1.38
C ASP A 244 -21.58 -20.05 0.06
#